data_AF-A0A523S608-F1
#
_entry.id   AF-A0A523S608-F1
#
_cell.length_a   1.000
_cell.length_b   1.000
_cell.length_c   1.000
_cell.angle_alpha   90.00
_cell.angle_beta   90.00
_cell.angle_gamma   90.00
#
_symmetry.space_group_name_H-M   'P 1'
#
loop_
_entity.id
_entity.type
_entity.pdbx_description
1 polymer ?
#
loop_
_entity_poly.entity_id
_entity_poly.type
_entity_poly.pdbx_seq_one_letter_code
_entity_poly.pdbx_strand_id
1 'polypeptide(L)'
;MPPILWDNMGFWEGIKRHELVFQRCQECGTWLHPPRPVCPKCRSLEKEWAHSTGKGTVYSWVTYLESPHPSFKAPYSVVLVEMEEGVRLVSNMVDIRPQEISIGMPVEVVFDDIAEGLTLPKFRKAG
;
A
#
# COMPACT_ATOMS: atom_id res chain seq x y z
N MET A 1 8.09 9.05 -8.33
CA MET A 1 8.04 8.44 -6.98
C MET A 1 8.05 9.55 -5.95
N PRO A 2 7.26 9.49 -4.86
CA PRO A 2 7.38 10.48 -3.79
C PRO A 2 8.81 10.48 -3.23
N PRO A 3 9.33 11.63 -2.76
CA PRO A 3 10.65 11.66 -2.15
C PRO A 3 10.70 10.73 -0.93
N ILE A 4 11.79 9.96 -0.83
CA ILE A 4 12.07 9.16 0.35
C ILE A 4 12.62 10.10 1.41
N LEU A 5 11.88 10.24 2.50
CA LEU A 5 12.18 11.10 3.63
C LEU A 5 12.36 10.24 4.88
N TRP A 6 12.95 10.82 5.91
CA TRP A 6 13.26 10.12 7.16
C TRP A 6 12.04 9.45 7.81
N ASP A 7 10.84 10.01 7.64
CA ASP A 7 9.59 9.54 8.24
C ASP A 7 8.90 8.42 7.43
N ASN A 8 9.25 8.25 6.15
CA ASN A 8 8.70 7.21 5.27
C ASN A 8 9.76 6.17 4.82
N MET A 9 11.04 6.37 5.16
CA MET A 9 12.14 5.50 4.72
C MET A 9 11.92 4.03 5.07
N GLY A 10 11.44 3.73 6.28
CA GLY A 10 11.21 2.34 6.68
C GLY A 10 10.15 1.62 5.86
N PHE A 11 9.13 2.33 5.36
CA PHE A 11 8.16 1.78 4.41
C PHE A 11 8.87 1.33 3.13
N TRP A 12 9.64 2.22 2.49
CA TRP A 12 10.31 1.93 1.23
C TRP A 12 11.43 0.88 1.36
N GLU A 13 12.15 0.85 2.49
CA GLU A 13 13.12 -0.21 2.76
C GLU A 13 12.45 -1.57 2.97
N GLY A 14 11.26 -1.61 3.59
CA GLY A 14 10.43 -2.81 3.63
C GLY A 14 10.04 -3.27 2.22
N ILE A 15 9.52 -2.36 1.40
CA ILE A 15 9.10 -2.66 0.02
C ILE A 15 10.27 -3.26 -0.80
N LYS A 16 11.49 -2.73 -0.68
CA LYS A 16 12.68 -3.29 -1.36
C LYS A 16 13.01 -4.71 -0.92
N ARG A 17 12.67 -5.10 0.31
CA ARG A 17 12.82 -6.47 0.83
C ARG A 17 11.60 -7.36 0.57
N HIS A 18 10.62 -6.86 -0.19
CA HIS A 18 9.34 -7.53 -0.42
C HIS A 18 8.56 -7.77 0.88
N GLU A 19 8.63 -6.78 1.79
CA GLU A 19 7.92 -6.77 3.06
C GLU A 19 7.01 -5.54 3.14
N LEU A 20 5.73 -5.74 3.42
CA LEU A 20 4.83 -4.61 3.68
C LEU A 20 4.88 -4.29 5.18
N VAL A 21 5.31 -3.08 5.51
CA VAL A 21 5.36 -2.58 6.89
C VAL A 21 4.59 -1.29 7.02
N PHE A 22 3.99 -1.06 8.18
CA PHE A 22 3.38 0.21 8.54
C PHE A 22 3.94 0.70 9.87
N GLN A 23 3.81 2.00 10.14
CA GLN A 23 4.13 2.50 11.46
C GLN A 23 3.09 2.00 12.46
N ARG A 24 3.54 1.59 13.63
CA ARG A 24 2.70 1.25 14.78
C ARG A 24 3.18 2.01 16.00
N CYS A 25 2.28 2.72 16.66
CA CYS A 25 2.62 3.45 17.89
C CYS A 25 2.92 2.46 19.01
N GLN A 26 4.08 2.59 19.67
CA GLN A 26 4.50 1.68 20.74
C GLN A 26 3.71 1.88 22.04
N GLU A 27 3.14 3.07 22.25
CA GLU A 27 2.35 3.38 23.46
C GLU A 27 0.91 2.87 23.40
N CYS A 28 0.23 3.10 22.27
CA CYS A 28 -1.22 2.83 22.16
C CYS A 28 -1.59 1.81 21.09
N GLY A 29 -0.60 1.23 20.41
CA GLY A 29 -0.77 0.19 19.41
C GLY A 29 -1.44 0.63 18.09
N THR A 30 -1.72 1.93 17.91
CA THR A 30 -2.40 2.45 16.71
C THR A 30 -1.51 2.30 15.48
N TRP A 31 -2.04 1.73 14.40
CA TRP A 31 -1.40 1.67 13.10
C TRP A 31 -1.52 2.99 12.34
N LEU A 32 -0.49 3.35 11.58
CA LEU A 32 -0.40 4.62 10.85
C LEU A 32 0.01 4.38 9.40
N HIS A 33 -0.87 4.77 8.50
CA HIS A 33 -0.55 4.97 7.09
C HIS A 33 -1.42 6.11 6.52
N PRO A 34 -0.88 7.07 5.75
CA PRO A 34 0.55 7.25 5.46
C PRO A 34 1.40 7.47 6.72
N PRO A 35 2.73 7.25 6.66
CA PRO A 35 3.62 7.50 7.78
C PRO A 35 3.48 8.93 8.35
N ARG A 36 3.62 9.08 9.66
CA ARG A 36 3.49 10.35 10.39
C ARG A 36 4.57 10.47 11.46
N PRO A 37 5.06 11.68 11.76
CA PRO A 37 6.01 11.89 12.85
C PRO A 37 5.42 11.67 14.25
N VAL A 38 4.10 11.88 14.42
CA VAL A 38 3.40 11.87 15.72
C VAL A 38 2.15 10.99 15.63
N CYS A 39 1.86 10.21 16.67
CA CYS A 39 0.62 9.44 16.76
C CYS A 39 -0.61 10.35 16.86
N PRO A 40 -1.61 10.23 15.96
CA PRO A 40 -2.81 11.08 16.00
C PRO A 40 -3.72 10.77 17.19
N LYS A 41 -3.60 9.57 17.79
CA LYS A 41 -4.46 9.13 18.91
C LYS A 41 -3.93 9.58 20.28
N CYS A 42 -2.65 9.32 20.57
CA CYS A 42 -2.07 9.58 21.89
C CYS A 42 -0.96 10.65 21.89
N ARG A 43 -0.59 11.20 20.73
CA ARG A 43 0.50 12.18 20.54
C ARG A 43 1.92 11.70 20.88
N SER A 44 2.11 10.40 21.10
CA SER A 44 3.45 9.81 21.25
C SER A 44 4.28 9.97 19.97
N LEU A 45 5.59 10.14 20.15
CA LEU A 45 6.61 10.10 19.09
C LEU A 45 7.14 8.67 18.87
N GLU A 46 6.97 7.79 19.86
CA GLU A 46 7.48 6.42 19.89
C GLU A 46 6.63 5.52 18.98
N LYS A 47 7.31 4.98 17.96
CA LYS A 47 6.71 4.18 16.91
C LYS A 47 7.75 3.24 16.32
N GLU A 48 7.27 2.10 15.86
CA GLU A 48 8.05 1.08 15.17
C GLU A 48 7.50 0.82 13.77
N TRP A 49 8.30 0.20 12.92
CA TRP A 49 7.84 -0.38 11.65
C TRP A 49 7.44 -1.83 11.91
N ALA A 50 6.14 -2.10 11.93
CA ALA A 50 5.59 -3.43 12.16
C ALA A 50 5.12 -4.06 10.86
N HIS A 51 5.28 -5.38 10.74
CA HIS A 51 4.86 -6.14 9.56
C HIS A 51 3.34 -6.13 9.44
N SER A 52 2.86 -5.81 8.23
CA SER A 52 1.48 -6.03 7.83
C SER A 52 1.28 -7.50 7.46
N THR A 53 0.07 -7.99 7.66
CA THR A 53 -0.45 -9.25 7.09
C THR A 53 -0.35 -9.28 5.57
N GLY A 54 -0.26 -8.11 4.93
CA GLY A 54 -0.31 -7.97 3.48
C GLY A 54 -1.71 -8.14 2.90
N LYS A 55 -2.73 -8.29 3.73
CA LYS A 55 -4.10 -8.60 3.31
C LYS A 55 -5.04 -7.44 3.58
N GLY A 56 -6.10 -7.37 2.78
CA GLY A 56 -7.14 -6.37 2.94
C GLY A 56 -8.30 -6.59 1.99
N THR A 57 -9.13 -5.55 1.86
CA THR A 57 -10.25 -5.53 0.92
C THR A 57 -10.26 -4.25 0.09
N VAL A 58 -10.76 -4.33 -1.14
CA VAL A 58 -10.96 -3.14 -1.98
C VAL A 58 -12.00 -2.23 -1.32
N TYR A 59 -11.55 -1.08 -0.82
CA TYR A 59 -12.44 -0.04 -0.27
C TYR A 59 -13.07 0.79 -1.39
N SER A 60 -12.27 1.15 -2.40
CA SER A 60 -12.70 1.86 -3.61
C SER A 60 -11.67 1.67 -4.73
N TRP A 61 -12.03 1.93 -5.98
CA TRP A 61 -11.11 1.90 -7.11
C TRP A 61 -11.51 2.86 -8.22
N VAL A 62 -10.54 3.15 -9.08
CA VAL A 62 -10.75 3.81 -10.37
C VAL A 62 -10.05 3.00 -11.45
N THR A 63 -10.62 3.00 -12.66
CA THR A 63 -10.01 2.38 -13.83
C THR A 63 -9.71 3.46 -14.86
N TYR A 64 -8.44 3.55 -15.24
CA TYR A 64 -7.98 4.39 -16.33
C TYR A 64 -8.09 3.59 -17.63
N LEU A 65 -8.94 4.05 -18.55
CA LEU A 65 -9.11 3.44 -19.88
C LEU A 65 -8.02 3.87 -20.86
N GLU A 66 -7.44 5.05 -20.62
CA GLU A 66 -6.31 5.60 -21.36
C GLU A 66 -5.26 6.07 -20.35
N SER A 67 -3.99 5.98 -20.72
CA SER A 67 -2.89 6.37 -19.84
C SER A 67 -2.32 7.72 -20.26
N PRO A 68 -2.31 8.73 -19.37
CA PRO A 68 -1.64 10.00 -19.65
C PRO A 68 -0.11 9.90 -19.52
N HIS A 69 0.44 8.76 -19.09
CA HIS A 69 1.87 8.61 -18.79
C HIS A 69 2.44 7.30 -19.37
N PRO A 70 3.58 7.34 -20.12
CA PRO A 70 4.13 6.16 -20.81
C PRO A 70 4.42 4.95 -19.92
N SER A 71 4.74 5.17 -18.64
CA SER A 71 5.03 4.09 -17.69
C SER A 71 3.81 3.25 -17.27
N PHE A 72 2.59 3.64 -17.65
CA PHE A 72 1.39 2.86 -17.39
C PHE A 72 0.76 2.41 -18.71
N LYS A 73 0.48 1.11 -18.82
CA LYS A 73 -0.23 0.53 -19.96
C LYS A 73 -1.72 0.45 -19.63
N ALA A 74 -2.54 1.16 -20.37
CA ALA A 74 -3.99 1.12 -20.20
C ALA A 74 -4.61 -0.14 -20.85
N PRO A 75 -5.76 -0.63 -20.34
CA PRO A 75 -6.42 -0.17 -19.12
C PRO A 75 -5.71 -0.65 -17.85
N TYR A 76 -5.71 0.17 -16.80
CA TYR A 76 -5.20 -0.21 -15.48
C TYR A 76 -6.08 0.35 -14.35
N SER A 77 -6.11 -0.34 -13.21
CA SER A 77 -6.89 0.08 -12.05
C SER A 77 -5.98 0.52 -10.90
N VAL A 78 -6.38 1.61 -10.26
CA VAL A 78 -5.81 2.08 -8.98
C VAL A 78 -6.85 1.78 -7.91
N VAL A 79 -6.43 1.04 -6.89
CA VAL A 79 -7.24 0.61 -5.76
C VAL A 79 -6.84 1.36 -4.50
N LEU A 80 -7.84 1.69 -3.69
CA LEU A 80 -7.68 2.03 -2.29
C LEU A 80 -8.05 0.77 -1.49
N VAL A 81 -7.08 0.15 -0.86
CA VAL A 81 -7.27 -1.08 -0.06
C VAL A 81 -7.39 -0.71 1.40
N GLU A 82 -8.43 -1.21 2.07
CA GLU A 82 -8.53 -1.23 3.53
C GLU A 82 -7.85 -2.49 4.05
N MET A 83 -6.71 -2.30 4.71
CA MET A 83 -5.87 -3.38 5.23
C MET A 83 -6.47 -3.98 6.51
N GLU A 84 -6.12 -5.22 6.84
CA GLU A 84 -6.55 -5.86 8.09
C GLU A 84 -6.11 -5.08 9.34
N GLU A 85 -5.03 -4.29 9.25
CA GLU A 85 -4.57 -3.41 10.32
C GLU A 85 -5.46 -2.15 10.52
N GLY A 86 -6.44 -1.92 9.64
CA GLY A 86 -7.38 -0.80 9.69
C GLY A 86 -6.87 0.50 9.03
N VAL A 87 -5.67 0.47 8.44
CA VAL A 87 -5.16 1.58 7.61
C VAL A 87 -5.53 1.37 6.14
N ARG A 88 -5.38 2.42 5.30
CA ARG A 88 -5.65 2.32 3.87
C ARG A 88 -4.42 2.59 3.03
N LEU A 89 -4.21 1.80 1.99
CA LEU A 89 -3.09 1.93 1.05
C LEU A 89 -3.61 2.11 -0.38
N VAL A 90 -3.09 3.12 -1.08
CA VAL A 90 -3.35 3.34 -2.51
C VAL A 90 -2.29 2.58 -3.31
N SER A 91 -2.71 1.77 -4.27
CA SER A 91 -1.81 1.00 -5.14
C SER A 91 -2.52 0.53 -6.42
N ASN A 92 -1.84 -0.23 -7.28
CA ASN A 92 -2.40 -0.82 -8.49
C ASN A 92 -2.95 -2.22 -8.24
N MET A 93 -4.07 -2.53 -8.90
CA MET A 93 -4.56 -3.90 -9.01
C MET A 93 -3.91 -4.60 -10.21
N VAL A 94 -3.47 -5.84 -10.04
CA VAL A 94 -2.88 -6.69 -11.07
C VAL A 94 -3.59 -8.03 -11.15
N ASP A 95 -3.29 -8.80 -12.21
CA ASP A 95 -3.76 -10.17 -12.43
C ASP A 95 -5.29 -10.34 -12.41
N ILE A 96 -6.02 -9.29 -12.80
CA ILE A 96 -7.49 -9.29 -12.88
C ILE A 96 -7.96 -8.33 -13.97
N ARG A 97 -9.11 -8.61 -14.61
CA ARG A 97 -9.71 -7.63 -15.54
C ARG A 97 -10.37 -6.51 -14.73
N PRO A 98 -10.29 -5.24 -15.17
CA PRO A 98 -10.88 -4.12 -14.43
C PRO A 98 -12.37 -4.26 -14.10
N GLN A 99 -13.14 -4.97 -14.94
CA GLN A 99 -14.59 -5.18 -14.75
C GLN A 99 -14.91 -6.19 -13.64
N GLU A 100 -13.92 -6.96 -13.18
CA GLU A 100 -14.11 -7.96 -12.12
C GLU A 100 -13.88 -7.38 -10.73
N ILE A 101 -13.26 -6.19 -10.62
CA ILE A 101 -13.01 -5.50 -9.35
C ILE A 101 -14.34 -5.04 -8.74
N SER A 102 -14.49 -5.26 -7.43
CA SER A 102 -15.68 -4.87 -6.66
C SER A 102 -15.31 -4.43 -5.25
N ILE A 103 -16.14 -3.58 -4.63
CA ILE A 103 -15.98 -3.18 -3.22
C ILE A 103 -16.05 -4.43 -2.34
N GLY A 104 -15.16 -4.54 -1.36
CA GLY A 104 -15.09 -5.67 -0.44
C GLY A 104 -14.35 -6.88 -0.99
N MET A 105 -13.87 -6.85 -2.25
CA MET A 105 -13.05 -7.93 -2.80
C MET A 105 -11.80 -8.17 -1.94
N PRO A 106 -11.55 -9.40 -1.48
CA PRO A 106 -10.34 -9.71 -0.73
C PRO A 106 -9.12 -9.66 -1.66
N VAL A 107 -8.06 -9.02 -1.17
CA VAL A 107 -6.82 -8.81 -1.91
C VAL A 107 -5.61 -9.07 -1.02
N GLU A 108 -4.50 -9.41 -1.65
CA GLU A 108 -3.20 -9.57 -1.01
C GLU A 108 -2.12 -8.79 -1.76
N VAL A 109 -1.14 -8.29 -1.01
CA VAL A 109 -0.01 -7.54 -1.54
C VAL A 109 0.90 -8.45 -2.34
N VAL A 110 1.39 -7.93 -3.45
CA VAL A 110 2.47 -8.50 -4.25
C VAL A 110 3.50 -7.41 -4.54
N PHE A 111 4.73 -7.81 -4.81
CA PHE A 111 5.83 -6.89 -5.06
C PHE A 111 6.25 -6.98 -6.52
N ASP A 112 6.31 -5.83 -7.18
CA ASP A 112 6.70 -5.72 -8.59
C ASP A 112 8.01 -4.95 -8.73
N ASP A 113 9.06 -5.64 -9.15
CA ASP A 113 10.40 -5.10 -9.38
C ASP A 113 10.46 -4.47 -10.77
N ILE A 114 10.01 -3.21 -10.86
CA ILE A 114 9.83 -2.51 -12.14
C ILE A 114 11.13 -1.96 -12.74
N ALA A 115 12.20 -1.85 -11.95
CA ALA A 115 13.56 -1.54 -12.39
C ALA A 115 14.57 -1.95 -11.31
N GLU A 116 15.86 -1.92 -11.63
CA GLU A 116 16.92 -2.20 -10.65
C GLU A 116 16.82 -1.25 -9.45
N GLY A 117 16.68 -1.83 -8.25
CA GLY A 117 16.53 -1.08 -7.00
C GLY A 117 15.19 -0.38 -6.80
N LEU A 118 14.19 -0.62 -7.67
CA LEU A 118 12.86 -0.03 -7.60
C LEU A 118 11.76 -1.10 -7.60
N THR A 119 11.23 -1.35 -6.41
CA THR A 119 10.10 -2.23 -6.17
C THR A 119 8.86 -1.41 -5.81
N LEU A 120 7.68 -1.81 -6.29
CA LEU A 120 6.40 -1.23 -5.91
C LEU A 120 5.48 -2.29 -5.29
N PRO A 121 4.79 -2.00 -4.17
CA PRO A 121 3.70 -2.85 -3.71
C PRO A 121 2.51 -2.68 -4.65
N LYS A 122 1.93 -3.80 -5.08
CA LYS A 122 0.69 -3.91 -5.84
C LYS A 122 -0.26 -4.87 -5.13
N PHE A 123 -1.48 -5.01 -5.62
CA PHE A 123 -2.46 -5.95 -5.09
C PHE A 123 -2.99 -6.87 -6.17
N ARG A 124 -3.22 -8.13 -5.81
CA ARG A 124 -3.99 -9.09 -6.61
C ARG A 124 -5.16 -9.60 -5.79
N LYS A 125 -6.12 -10.25 -6.45
CA LYS A 125 -7.21 -10.95 -5.76
C LYS A 125 -6.63 -12.05 -4.87
N ALA A 126 -7.04 -12.09 -3.61
CA ALA A 126 -6.64 -13.17 -2.71
C ALA A 126 -7.25 -14.51 -3.18
N GLY A 127 -6.48 -15.59 -3.01
CA GLY A 127 -6.90 -16.96 -3.31
C GLY A 127 -7.96 -17.50 -2.35
#